data_AF-N9EPC0-F1
#
_entry.id   AF-N9EPC0-F1
#
_cell.length_a   1.000
_cell.length_b   1.000
_cell.length_c   1.000
_cell.angle_alpha   90.00
_cell.angle_beta   90.00
_cell.angle_gamma   90.00
#
_symmetry.space_group_name_H-M   'P 1'
#
loop_
_entity.id
_entity.type
_entity.pdbx_description
1 polymer ?
#
loop_
_entity_poly.entity_id
_entity_poly.type
_entity_poly.pdbx_seq_one_letter_code
_entity_poly.pdbx_strand_id
1 'polypeptide(L)'
;MMKYNLLNQFQSLEIFYEDGDKNKVNLITERLKKNQQQGAVYESLATYCIYNGFKSYIFEQNVKQLKQWFYVSSLLRVESARYPGGFSYTMSTPDEFIFPILSDSEEVIKKFANLDTVHLLWGDYEPSYEEAKFKPSKDDPRYRTHAMQAVLRHDWEDYQRIKDIANQKINKLREVVEFEFGVYDAIYHKDKDKIIDIIQTLLKPKVHKAYNKDFGEEFSGEIWSHHPVMFTKLA
;
A
#
# COMPACT_ATOMS: atom_id res chain seq x y z
N MET A 1 -12.60 17.11 -20.27
CA MET A 1 -11.17 16.95 -20.59
C MET A 1 -10.47 15.89 -19.73
N MET A 2 -10.59 15.92 -18.39
CA MET A 2 -9.94 14.95 -17.49
C MET A 2 -10.34 13.47 -17.73
N LYS A 3 -11.64 13.20 -17.93
CA LYS A 3 -12.16 11.86 -18.29
C LYS A 3 -11.56 11.29 -19.58
N TYR A 4 -11.29 12.13 -20.59
CA TYR A 4 -10.73 11.69 -21.87
C TYR A 4 -9.26 11.29 -21.76
N ASN A 5 -8.49 11.96 -20.90
CA ASN A 5 -7.07 11.65 -20.69
C ASN A 5 -6.92 10.34 -19.87
N LEU A 6 -7.74 10.19 -18.82
CA LEU A 6 -7.78 8.96 -18.03
C LEU A 6 -8.21 7.76 -18.88
N LEU A 7 -9.24 7.94 -19.72
CA LEU A 7 -9.73 6.90 -20.63
C LEU A 7 -8.64 6.42 -21.61
N ASN A 8 -7.89 7.35 -22.22
CA ASN A 8 -6.81 7.00 -23.14
C ASN A 8 -5.65 6.29 -22.42
N GLN A 9 -5.33 6.70 -21.19
CA GLN A 9 -4.34 6.01 -20.35
C GLN A 9 -4.79 4.57 -20.05
N PHE A 10 -6.05 4.37 -19.63
CA PHE A 10 -6.60 3.05 -19.36
C PHE A 10 -6.65 2.16 -20.61
N GLN A 11 -7.03 2.68 -21.77
CA GLN A 11 -7.03 1.93 -23.03
C GLN A 11 -5.62 1.49 -23.44
N SER A 12 -4.61 2.34 -23.24
CA SER A 12 -3.21 1.97 -23.52
C SER A 12 -2.68 0.88 -22.59
N LEU A 13 -3.11 0.89 -21.33
CA LEU A 13 -2.77 -0.13 -20.33
C LEU A 13 -3.53 -1.44 -20.60
N GLU A 14 -4.81 -1.37 -20.98
CA GLU A 14 -5.63 -2.53 -21.34
C GLU A 14 -5.00 -3.33 -22.47
N ILE A 15 -4.57 -2.66 -23.54
CA ILE A 15 -3.85 -3.29 -24.67
C ILE A 15 -2.53 -3.91 -24.20
N PHE A 16 -1.79 -3.23 -23.32
CA PHE A 16 -0.51 -3.74 -22.82
C PHE A 16 -0.65 -4.99 -21.94
N TYR A 17 -1.74 -5.10 -21.18
CA TYR A 17 -1.90 -6.14 -20.19
C TYR A 17 -2.82 -7.31 -20.59
N GLU A 18 -3.83 -7.14 -21.45
CA GLU A 18 -4.73 -8.25 -21.86
C GLU A 18 -3.98 -9.42 -22.53
N ASP A 19 -2.98 -9.14 -23.37
CA ASP A 19 -2.12 -10.17 -23.97
C ASP A 19 -1.13 -10.80 -22.95
N GLY A 20 -0.96 -10.17 -21.80
CA GLY A 20 -0.02 -10.55 -20.75
C GLY A 20 -0.57 -11.60 -19.78
N ASP A 21 -1.88 -11.71 -19.57
CA ASP A 21 -2.42 -12.42 -18.39
C ASP A 21 -2.32 -13.92 -18.49
N LYS A 22 -2.78 -14.48 -19.61
CA LYS A 22 -2.69 -15.92 -19.84
C LYS A 22 -1.23 -16.35 -19.82
N ASN A 23 -0.35 -15.53 -20.37
CA ASN A 23 1.10 -15.75 -20.37
C ASN A 23 1.68 -15.69 -18.96
N LYS A 24 1.28 -14.72 -18.12
CA LYS A 24 1.71 -14.61 -16.71
C LYS A 24 1.18 -15.75 -15.84
N VAL A 25 -0.10 -16.10 -15.96
CA VAL A 25 -0.71 -17.22 -15.22
C VAL A 25 -0.05 -18.54 -15.62
N ASN A 26 0.19 -18.76 -16.91
CA ASN A 26 0.93 -19.91 -17.39
C ASN A 26 2.36 -19.91 -16.84
N LEU A 27 3.05 -18.77 -16.87
CA LEU A 27 4.40 -18.64 -16.34
C LEU A 27 4.48 -18.94 -14.84
N ILE A 28 3.55 -18.43 -14.03
CA ILE A 28 3.44 -18.77 -12.60
C ILE A 28 3.21 -20.27 -12.44
N THR A 29 2.25 -20.83 -13.18
CA THR A 29 1.92 -22.27 -13.10
C THR A 29 3.10 -23.16 -13.47
N GLU A 30 3.81 -22.83 -14.55
CA GLU A 30 5.01 -23.55 -14.98
C GLU A 30 6.15 -23.45 -13.97
N ARG A 31 6.39 -22.26 -13.43
CA ARG A 31 7.40 -22.03 -12.40
C ARG A 31 7.07 -22.75 -11.10
N LEU A 32 5.81 -22.78 -10.69
CA LEU A 32 5.34 -23.57 -9.54
C LEU A 32 5.64 -25.05 -9.75
N LYS A 33 5.32 -25.61 -10.92
CA LYS A 33 5.61 -27.01 -11.27
C LYS A 33 7.11 -27.34 -11.24
N LYS A 34 7.96 -26.36 -11.60
CA LYS A 34 9.42 -26.49 -11.64
C LYS A 34 10.11 -26.08 -10.33
N ASN A 35 9.37 -25.62 -9.32
CA ASN A 35 9.89 -25.01 -8.11
C ASN A 35 10.88 -23.84 -8.37
N GLN A 36 10.52 -22.97 -9.33
CA GLN A 36 11.30 -21.81 -9.81
C GLN A 36 10.52 -20.50 -9.66
N GLN A 37 9.84 -20.34 -8.53
CA GLN A 37 9.01 -19.18 -8.21
C GLN A 37 9.87 -17.92 -8.17
N GLN A 38 9.33 -16.82 -8.68
CA GLN A 38 10.00 -15.53 -8.73
C GLN A 38 9.00 -14.45 -8.38
N GLY A 39 9.33 -13.64 -7.36
CA GLY A 39 8.40 -12.67 -6.82
C GLY A 39 7.92 -11.66 -7.86
N ALA A 40 8.83 -11.18 -8.73
CA ALA A 40 8.50 -10.22 -9.80
C ALA A 40 7.33 -10.64 -10.69
N VAL A 41 7.15 -11.94 -10.91
CA VAL A 41 6.05 -12.47 -11.74
C VAL A 41 4.71 -12.32 -11.01
N TYR A 42 4.68 -12.61 -9.71
CA TYR A 42 3.51 -12.39 -8.86
C TYR A 42 3.17 -10.90 -8.73
N GLU A 43 4.18 -10.04 -8.54
CA GLU A 43 3.99 -8.58 -8.47
C GLU A 43 3.39 -8.04 -9.77
N SER A 44 3.93 -8.46 -10.92
CA SER A 44 3.42 -8.03 -12.23
C SER A 44 1.97 -8.46 -12.48
N LEU A 45 1.53 -9.58 -11.90
CA LEU A 45 0.13 -10.02 -11.96
C LEU A 45 -0.73 -9.26 -10.93
N ALA A 46 -0.19 -8.93 -9.76
CA ALA A 46 -0.89 -8.15 -8.75
C ALA A 46 -1.22 -6.74 -9.23
N THR A 47 -0.26 -6.05 -9.87
CA THR A 47 -0.47 -4.76 -10.52
C THR A 47 -1.57 -4.84 -11.57
N TYR A 48 -1.59 -5.92 -12.34
CA TYR A 48 -2.65 -6.13 -13.32
C TYR A 48 -4.03 -6.30 -12.68
N CYS A 49 -4.13 -7.09 -11.60
CA CYS A 49 -5.39 -7.22 -10.87
C CYS A 49 -5.90 -5.87 -10.37
N ILE A 50 -5.03 -4.98 -9.89
CA ILE A 50 -5.41 -3.60 -9.50
C ILE A 50 -6.05 -2.85 -10.68
N TYR A 51 -5.42 -2.89 -11.86
CA TYR A 51 -5.99 -2.27 -13.07
C TYR A 51 -7.36 -2.85 -13.45
N ASN A 52 -7.54 -4.16 -13.38
CA ASN A 52 -8.84 -4.79 -13.60
C ASN A 52 -9.88 -4.36 -12.57
N GLY A 53 -9.47 -4.19 -11.31
CA GLY A 53 -10.31 -3.61 -10.29
C GLY A 53 -10.88 -2.26 -10.74
N PHE A 54 -9.98 -1.36 -11.14
CA PHE A 54 -10.38 -0.04 -11.62
C PHE A 54 -11.19 -0.08 -12.91
N LYS A 55 -10.89 -0.98 -13.85
CA LYS A 55 -11.68 -1.20 -15.07
C LYS A 55 -13.13 -1.54 -14.71
N SER A 56 -13.33 -2.53 -13.82
CA SER A 56 -14.66 -2.92 -13.36
C SER A 56 -15.40 -1.78 -12.65
N TYR A 57 -14.70 -0.91 -11.92
CA TYR A 57 -15.36 0.27 -11.35
C TYR A 57 -15.72 1.32 -12.41
N ILE A 58 -14.75 1.75 -13.23
CA ILE A 58 -14.93 2.89 -14.15
C ILE A 58 -15.96 2.56 -15.23
N PHE A 59 -15.86 1.38 -15.83
CA PHE A 59 -16.69 1.01 -16.97
C PHE A 59 -17.97 0.27 -16.59
N GLU A 60 -17.92 -0.55 -15.55
CA GLU A 60 -19.03 -1.43 -15.17
C GLU A 60 -19.74 -0.94 -13.90
N GLN A 61 -19.21 0.09 -13.23
CA GLN A 61 -19.71 0.60 -11.95
C GLN A 61 -19.81 -0.49 -10.87
N ASN A 62 -18.95 -1.51 -10.96
CA ASN A 62 -19.01 -2.71 -10.13
C ASN A 62 -18.00 -2.65 -8.96
N VAL A 63 -18.44 -2.04 -7.87
CA VAL A 63 -17.63 -1.93 -6.63
C VAL A 63 -17.31 -3.30 -6.01
N LYS A 64 -18.21 -4.29 -6.13
CA LYS A 64 -17.94 -5.63 -5.57
C LYS A 64 -16.77 -6.30 -6.28
N GLN A 65 -16.74 -6.20 -7.61
CA GLN A 65 -15.67 -6.76 -8.42
C GLN A 65 -14.35 -6.00 -8.24
N LEU A 66 -14.38 -4.67 -8.08
CA LEU A 66 -13.23 -3.87 -7.67
C LEU A 66 -12.57 -4.44 -6.40
N LYS A 67 -13.35 -4.66 -5.33
CA LYS A 67 -12.85 -5.19 -4.06
C LYS A 67 -12.28 -6.60 -4.21
N GLN A 68 -12.94 -7.44 -5.01
CA GLN A 68 -12.45 -8.80 -5.30
C GLN A 68 -11.09 -8.76 -6.02
N TRP A 69 -10.91 -7.83 -6.95
CA TRP A 69 -9.62 -7.64 -7.61
C TRP A 69 -8.53 -7.13 -6.66
N PHE A 70 -8.85 -6.21 -5.75
CA PHE A 70 -7.94 -5.79 -4.69
C PHE A 70 -7.56 -6.94 -3.74
N TYR A 71 -8.52 -7.81 -3.40
CA TYR A 71 -8.25 -9.03 -2.64
C TYR A 71 -7.25 -9.95 -3.36
N VAL A 72 -7.49 -10.26 -4.65
CA VAL A 72 -6.60 -11.13 -5.44
C VAL A 72 -5.21 -10.51 -5.58
N SER A 73 -5.13 -9.21 -5.88
CA SER A 73 -3.86 -8.48 -5.95
C SER A 73 -3.08 -8.59 -4.64
N SER A 74 -3.75 -8.39 -3.52
CA SER A 74 -3.13 -8.45 -2.20
C SER A 74 -2.62 -9.85 -1.87
N LEU A 75 -3.34 -10.91 -2.23
CA LEU A 75 -2.85 -12.29 -2.07
C LEU A 75 -1.59 -12.56 -2.92
N LEU A 76 -1.58 -12.07 -4.16
CA LEU A 76 -0.41 -12.19 -5.03
C LEU A 76 0.80 -11.45 -4.46
N ARG A 77 0.59 -10.27 -3.85
CA ARG A 77 1.65 -9.51 -3.16
C ARG A 77 2.18 -10.22 -1.92
N VAL A 78 1.31 -10.81 -1.10
CA VAL A 78 1.72 -11.67 0.02
C VAL A 78 2.60 -12.82 -0.45
N GLU A 79 2.23 -13.48 -1.55
CA GLU A 79 3.03 -14.59 -2.08
C GLU A 79 4.34 -14.11 -2.73
N SER A 80 4.28 -12.99 -3.46
CA SER A 80 5.43 -12.30 -4.06
C SER A 80 6.52 -12.02 -3.03
N ALA A 81 6.12 -11.61 -1.84
CA ALA A 81 7.00 -11.26 -0.73
C ALA A 81 7.83 -12.44 -0.18
N ARG A 82 7.47 -13.68 -0.51
CA ARG A 82 8.19 -14.90 -0.08
C ARG A 82 9.39 -15.23 -0.96
N TYR A 83 9.57 -14.54 -2.08
CA TYR A 83 10.55 -14.88 -3.11
C TYR A 83 11.48 -13.71 -3.47
N PRO A 84 12.70 -13.99 -3.96
CA PRO A 84 13.60 -12.95 -4.48
C PRO A 84 12.98 -12.12 -5.60
N GLY A 85 13.26 -10.81 -5.59
CA GLY A 85 12.81 -9.85 -6.59
C GLY A 85 11.30 -9.62 -6.62
N GLY A 86 10.57 -9.98 -5.56
CA GLY A 86 9.11 -9.75 -5.45
C GLY A 86 8.71 -8.41 -4.86
N PHE A 87 7.64 -8.41 -4.08
CA PHE A 87 7.13 -7.30 -3.27
C PHE A 87 8.20 -6.70 -2.33
N SER A 88 9.31 -7.43 -2.20
CA SER A 88 10.67 -7.01 -1.91
C SER A 88 11.03 -5.52 -2.07
N TYR A 89 10.51 -4.83 -3.08
CA TYR A 89 10.97 -3.47 -3.34
C TYR A 89 10.24 -2.37 -2.56
N THR A 90 9.10 -2.63 -1.89
CA THR A 90 8.22 -1.49 -1.55
C THR A 90 7.45 -1.48 -0.22
N MET A 91 7.53 -2.47 0.68
CA MET A 91 7.02 -2.31 2.08
C MET A 91 7.73 -1.22 2.90
N SER A 92 8.46 -0.33 2.23
CA SER A 92 9.08 0.84 2.79
C SER A 92 8.08 1.91 3.22
N THR A 93 6.84 1.91 2.71
CA THR A 93 5.85 2.95 3.02
C THR A 93 4.43 2.40 3.23
N PRO A 94 3.56 3.10 3.99
CA PRO A 94 2.22 2.57 4.32
C PRO A 94 1.21 2.53 3.16
N ASP A 95 1.47 3.20 2.03
CA ASP A 95 0.64 3.14 0.81
C ASP A 95 0.48 1.71 0.27
N GLU A 96 1.41 0.82 0.58
CA GLU A 96 1.31 -0.60 0.23
C GLU A 96 0.11 -1.33 0.87
N PHE A 97 -0.51 -0.72 1.88
CA PHE A 97 -1.68 -1.26 2.57
C PHE A 97 -3.00 -0.79 1.96
N ILE A 98 -2.99 0.12 0.98
CA ILE A 98 -4.20 0.68 0.35
C ILE A 98 -5.08 -0.44 -0.20
N PHE A 99 -4.57 -1.30 -1.09
CA PHE A 99 -5.39 -2.37 -1.70
C PHE A 99 -5.80 -3.47 -0.72
N PRO A 100 -4.94 -3.94 0.20
CA PRO A 100 -5.34 -4.82 1.29
C PRO A 100 -6.53 -4.27 2.07
N ILE A 101 -6.50 -2.99 2.45
CA ILE A 101 -7.56 -2.34 3.23
C ILE A 101 -8.81 -2.15 2.37
N LEU A 102 -8.67 -1.67 1.14
CA LEU A 102 -9.80 -1.46 0.23
C LEU A 102 -10.46 -2.76 -0.25
N SER A 103 -9.81 -3.92 -0.06
CA SER A 103 -10.43 -5.22 -0.29
C SER A 103 -11.54 -5.56 0.72
N ASP A 104 -11.58 -4.87 1.87
CA ASP A 104 -12.44 -5.17 3.02
C ASP A 104 -12.32 -6.63 3.54
N SER A 105 -11.20 -7.31 3.24
CA SER A 105 -10.94 -8.69 3.69
C SER A 105 -10.10 -8.72 4.96
N GLU A 106 -10.71 -9.12 6.08
CA GLU A 106 -9.99 -9.31 7.35
C GLU A 106 -8.82 -10.29 7.22
N GLU A 107 -8.96 -11.34 6.41
CA GLU A 107 -7.91 -12.33 6.17
C GLU A 107 -6.66 -11.66 5.57
N VAL A 108 -6.85 -10.89 4.51
CA VAL A 108 -5.76 -10.21 3.81
C VAL A 108 -5.15 -9.11 4.68
N ILE A 109 -5.98 -8.30 5.34
CA ILE A 109 -5.53 -7.26 6.26
C ILE A 109 -4.67 -7.88 7.37
N LYS A 110 -5.10 -9.00 7.94
CA LYS A 110 -4.33 -9.73 8.96
C LYS A 110 -3.02 -10.28 8.40
N LYS A 111 -2.99 -10.79 7.17
CA LYS A 111 -1.73 -11.21 6.52
C LYS A 111 -0.77 -10.04 6.44
N PHE A 112 -1.19 -8.89 5.89
CA PHE A 112 -0.36 -7.68 5.76
C PHE A 112 0.12 -7.12 7.10
N ALA A 113 -0.75 -7.14 8.12
CA ALA A 113 -0.40 -6.74 9.48
C ALA A 113 0.70 -7.61 10.11
N ASN A 114 0.95 -8.81 9.58
CA ASN A 114 1.95 -9.76 10.08
C ASN A 114 3.00 -10.14 9.01
N LEU A 115 3.05 -9.43 7.88
CA LEU A 115 4.06 -9.68 6.86
C LEU A 115 5.44 -9.31 7.40
N ASP A 116 6.27 -10.32 7.60
CA ASP A 116 7.66 -10.21 8.08
C ASP A 116 8.64 -10.29 6.90
N THR A 117 8.33 -9.58 5.80
CA THR A 117 9.01 -9.81 4.52
C THR A 117 10.15 -8.84 4.28
N VAL A 118 11.30 -9.45 4.02
CA VAL A 118 12.65 -8.91 4.05
C VAL A 118 13.15 -8.73 2.64
N HIS A 119 13.19 -7.49 2.16
CA HIS A 119 14.13 -7.06 1.14
C HIS A 119 14.34 -5.55 1.32
N LEU A 120 15.58 -5.11 1.18
CA LEU A 120 15.89 -3.71 1.30
C LEU A 120 15.53 -2.96 0.02
N LEU A 121 15.19 -1.69 0.20
CA LEU A 121 15.50 -0.65 -0.77
C LEU A 121 16.88 -0.95 -1.39
N TRP A 122 16.92 -1.19 -2.70
CA TRP A 122 18.14 -1.35 -3.53
C TRP A 122 18.79 -2.73 -3.60
N GLY A 123 18.18 -3.79 -3.07
CA GLY A 123 18.64 -5.18 -3.32
C GLY A 123 19.86 -5.64 -2.53
N ASP A 124 20.39 -4.82 -1.62
CA ASP A 124 21.39 -5.23 -0.64
C ASP A 124 20.75 -5.90 0.60
N TYR A 125 21.57 -6.56 1.42
CA TYR A 125 21.16 -7.23 2.66
C TYR A 125 21.57 -6.37 3.88
N GLU A 126 20.62 -6.06 4.76
CA GLU A 126 20.87 -5.37 6.04
C GLU A 126 20.14 -6.14 7.15
N PRO A 127 20.69 -6.13 8.38
CA PRO A 127 20.26 -7.02 9.43
C PRO A 127 18.81 -6.76 9.86
N SER A 128 18.05 -7.86 9.91
CA SER A 128 16.72 -8.15 10.47
C SER A 128 15.65 -7.03 10.55
N TYR A 129 14.46 -7.37 10.08
CA TYR A 129 13.19 -6.62 10.22
C TYR A 129 12.95 -6.06 11.64
N GLU A 130 13.38 -6.79 12.67
CA GLU A 130 13.31 -6.38 14.08
C GLU A 130 14.26 -5.23 14.45
N GLU A 131 15.36 -5.04 13.73
CA GLU A 131 16.29 -3.94 13.95
C GLU A 131 15.89 -2.68 13.20
N ALA A 132 15.29 -2.81 12.01
CA ALA A 132 14.90 -1.69 11.16
C ALA A 132 13.82 -0.80 11.80
N LYS A 133 12.85 -1.40 12.50
CA LYS A 133 11.78 -0.66 13.20
C LYS A 133 12.29 0.33 14.26
N PHE A 134 13.50 0.10 14.81
CA PHE A 134 14.12 0.97 15.82
C PHE A 134 15.31 1.78 15.31
N LYS A 135 15.54 1.79 13.99
CA LYS A 135 16.51 2.65 13.31
C LYS A 135 15.82 3.66 12.38
N PRO A 136 14.80 4.42 12.84
CA PRO A 136 14.12 5.37 11.97
C PRO A 136 15.12 6.42 11.49
N SER A 137 15.06 6.70 10.18
CA SER A 137 15.79 7.80 9.58
C SER A 137 14.86 8.57 8.65
N LYS A 138 15.21 9.81 8.33
CA LYS A 138 14.42 10.63 7.41
C LYS A 138 14.37 10.05 5.98
N ASP A 139 15.35 9.20 5.65
CA ASP A 139 15.57 8.64 4.32
C ASP A 139 15.20 7.14 4.25
N ASP A 140 14.85 6.54 5.40
CA ASP A 140 14.40 5.17 5.51
C ASP A 140 12.95 5.15 6.04
N PRO A 141 11.95 4.97 5.16
CA PRO A 141 10.56 5.06 5.57
C PRO A 141 10.02 3.78 6.22
N ARG A 142 10.80 2.68 6.32
CA ARG A 142 10.33 1.36 6.80
C ARG A 142 9.65 1.39 8.17
N TYR A 143 10.10 2.25 9.08
CA TYR A 143 9.46 2.41 10.40
C TYR A 143 7.98 2.85 10.31
N ARG A 144 7.59 3.56 9.25
CA ARG A 144 6.21 3.98 8.98
C ARG A 144 5.33 2.77 8.69
N THR A 145 5.83 1.83 7.89
CA THR A 145 5.15 0.54 7.63
C THR A 145 4.96 -0.26 8.92
N HIS A 146 5.99 -0.33 9.77
CA HIS A 146 5.86 -1.02 11.04
C HIS A 146 4.84 -0.36 11.97
N ALA A 147 4.80 0.98 12.01
CA ALA A 147 3.77 1.71 12.75
C ALA A 147 2.37 1.36 12.25
N MET A 148 2.17 1.32 10.93
CA MET A 148 0.91 0.92 10.31
C MET A 148 0.52 -0.52 10.68
N GLN A 149 1.45 -1.47 10.63
CA GLN A 149 1.19 -2.85 11.01
C GLN A 149 0.87 -2.99 12.50
N ALA A 150 1.54 -2.25 13.38
CA ALA A 150 1.23 -2.22 14.81
C ALA A 150 -0.20 -1.71 15.06
N VAL A 151 -0.61 -0.65 14.37
CA VAL A 151 -1.98 -0.12 14.39
C VAL A 151 -2.99 -1.17 13.92
N LEU A 152 -2.71 -1.87 12.81
CA LEU A 152 -3.58 -2.95 12.30
C LEU A 152 -3.68 -4.15 13.26
N ARG A 153 -2.64 -4.42 14.05
CA ARG A 153 -2.66 -5.46 15.09
C ARG A 153 -3.30 -4.99 16.40
N HIS A 154 -3.65 -3.70 16.51
CA HIS A 154 -3.99 -3.03 17.78
C HIS A 154 -2.89 -3.15 18.85
N ASP A 155 -1.64 -3.26 18.42
CA ASP A 155 -0.46 -3.31 19.26
C ASP A 155 0.02 -1.87 19.57
N TRP A 156 -0.70 -1.21 20.47
CA TRP A 156 -0.47 0.20 20.79
C TRP A 156 0.85 0.45 21.52
N GLU A 157 1.36 -0.56 22.23
CA GLU A 157 2.67 -0.46 22.90
C GLU A 157 3.79 -0.40 21.87
N ASP A 158 3.79 -1.28 20.87
CA ASP A 158 4.77 -1.27 19.79
C ASP A 158 4.65 0.00 18.94
N TYR A 159 3.42 0.42 18.61
CA TYR A 159 3.18 1.69 17.90
C TYR A 159 3.79 2.90 18.64
N GLN A 160 3.49 3.07 19.93
CA GLN A 160 4.01 4.21 20.69
C GLN A 160 5.53 4.18 20.78
N ARG A 161 6.12 3.01 20.96
CA ARG A 161 7.57 2.85 20.97
C ARG A 161 8.23 3.26 19.65
N ILE A 162 7.65 2.86 18.51
CA ILE A 162 8.14 3.24 17.17
C ILE A 162 8.07 4.77 17.02
N LYS A 163 6.93 5.37 17.38
CA LYS A 163 6.71 6.81 17.32
C LYS A 163 7.68 7.61 18.19
N ASP A 164 7.89 7.17 19.43
CA ASP A 164 8.81 7.83 20.37
C ASP A 164 10.24 7.82 19.84
N ILE A 165 10.72 6.68 19.32
CA ILE A 165 12.06 6.57 18.75
C ILE A 165 12.19 7.45 17.50
N ALA A 166 11.15 7.52 16.66
CA ALA A 166 11.15 8.41 15.49
C ALA A 166 11.24 9.89 15.90
N ASN A 167 10.44 10.32 16.90
CA ASN A 167 10.47 11.68 17.44
C ASN A 167 11.80 12.03 18.11
N GLN A 168 12.46 11.06 18.75
CA GLN A 168 13.78 11.26 19.38
C GLN A 168 14.92 11.38 18.36
N LYS A 169 14.90 10.56 17.31
CA LYS A 169 16.01 10.46 16.34
C LYS A 169 15.87 11.42 15.16
N ILE A 170 14.66 11.84 14.81
CA ILE A 170 14.40 12.69 13.65
C ILE A 170 14.03 14.09 14.14
N ASN A 171 14.98 15.04 14.01
CA ASN A 171 14.80 16.43 14.45
C ASN A 171 13.53 17.11 13.91
N LYS A 172 13.11 16.74 12.69
CA LYS A 172 11.86 17.20 12.08
C LYS A 172 11.31 16.12 11.16
N LEU A 173 10.17 15.55 11.54
CA LEU A 173 9.44 14.61 10.69
C LEU A 173 9.00 15.30 9.39
N ARG A 174 8.84 14.51 8.33
CA ARG A 174 8.17 15.00 7.12
C ARG A 174 6.69 15.16 7.48
N GLU A 175 6.04 16.19 6.96
CA GLU A 175 4.63 16.49 7.28
C GLU A 175 3.69 15.30 6.96
N VAL A 176 3.98 14.52 5.91
CA VAL A 176 3.26 13.27 5.61
C VAL A 176 3.30 12.24 6.74
N VAL A 177 4.44 12.13 7.44
CA VAL A 177 4.62 11.24 8.59
C VAL A 177 3.90 11.79 9.82
N GLU A 178 3.87 13.11 9.97
CA GLU A 178 3.10 13.76 11.04
C GLU A 178 1.60 13.50 10.87
N PHE A 179 1.08 13.53 9.63
CA PHE A 179 -0.30 13.16 9.33
C PHE A 179 -0.58 11.67 9.62
N GLU A 180 0.31 10.76 9.23
CA GLU A 180 0.20 9.32 9.53
C GLU A 180 0.09 9.09 11.03
N PHE A 181 1.05 9.58 11.81
CA PHE A 181 1.04 9.42 13.26
C PHE A 181 -0.16 10.11 13.90
N GLY A 182 -0.57 11.28 13.40
CA GLY A 182 -1.76 11.97 13.87
C GLY A 182 -3.04 11.17 13.66
N VAL A 183 -3.17 10.46 12.55
CA VAL A 183 -4.30 9.54 12.32
C VAL A 183 -4.23 8.36 13.28
N TYR A 184 -3.07 7.73 13.44
CA TYR A 184 -2.90 6.57 14.31
C TYR A 184 -3.20 6.90 15.78
N ASP A 185 -2.75 8.07 16.27
CA ASP A 185 -3.11 8.59 17.58
C ASP A 185 -4.62 8.80 17.72
N ALA A 186 -5.26 9.37 16.70
CA ALA A 186 -6.69 9.62 16.72
C ALA A 186 -7.50 8.31 16.73
N ILE A 187 -7.05 7.26 16.01
CA ILE A 187 -7.63 5.91 16.09
C ILE A 187 -7.48 5.37 17.51
N TYR A 188 -6.29 5.44 18.09
CA TYR A 188 -6.03 5.00 19.47
C TYR A 188 -6.96 5.69 20.49
N HIS A 189 -7.17 7.00 20.33
CA HIS A 189 -8.00 7.82 21.21
C HIS A 189 -9.50 7.74 20.87
N LYS A 190 -9.88 7.04 19.79
CA LYS A 190 -11.25 7.03 19.23
C LYS A 190 -11.76 8.44 18.90
N ASP A 191 -10.85 9.33 18.50
CA ASP A 191 -11.13 10.73 18.16
C ASP A 191 -11.46 10.86 16.67
N LYS A 192 -12.73 10.59 16.36
CA LYS A 192 -13.24 10.68 14.99
C LYS A 192 -13.13 12.08 14.39
N ASP A 193 -13.32 13.11 15.20
CA ASP A 193 -13.29 14.50 14.72
C ASP A 193 -11.88 14.88 14.28
N LYS A 194 -10.86 14.40 15.01
CA LYS A 194 -9.46 14.59 14.63
C LYS A 194 -9.11 13.88 13.32
N ILE A 195 -9.61 12.68 13.11
CA ILE A 195 -9.42 11.94 11.86
C ILE A 195 -10.03 12.73 10.69
N ILE A 196 -11.26 13.23 10.86
CA ILE A 196 -11.95 14.05 9.86
C ILE A 196 -11.16 15.33 9.55
N ASP A 197 -10.67 16.05 10.55
CA ASP A 197 -9.86 17.27 10.39
C ASP A 197 -8.57 17.01 9.58
N ILE A 198 -7.87 15.92 9.91
CA ILE A 198 -6.65 15.51 9.19
C ILE A 198 -6.97 15.18 7.74
N ILE A 199 -8.00 14.35 7.49
CA ILE A 199 -8.42 13.98 6.13
C ILE A 199 -8.79 15.25 5.35
N GLN A 200 -9.67 16.10 5.88
CA GLN A 200 -10.07 17.34 5.21
C GLN A 200 -8.88 18.24 4.89
N THR A 201 -7.85 18.27 5.75
CA THR A 201 -6.61 18.99 5.48
C THR A 201 -5.82 18.37 4.33
N LEU A 202 -5.68 17.04 4.28
CA LEU A 202 -5.03 16.33 3.18
C LEU A 202 -5.78 16.51 1.84
N LEU A 203 -7.10 16.71 1.87
CA LEU A 203 -7.91 16.98 0.67
C LEU A 203 -7.78 18.43 0.15
N LYS A 204 -7.15 19.36 0.88
CA LYS A 204 -6.98 20.76 0.43
C LYS A 204 -6.07 20.80 -0.81
N PRO A 205 -6.42 21.51 -1.90
CA PRO A 205 -5.68 21.45 -3.18
C PRO A 205 -4.18 21.75 -3.08
N LYS A 206 -3.77 22.67 -2.20
CA LYS A 206 -2.34 23.00 -2.00
C LYS A 206 -1.57 21.89 -1.30
N VAL A 207 -2.20 21.24 -0.33
CA VAL A 207 -1.65 20.12 0.45
C VAL A 207 -1.61 18.88 -0.45
N HIS A 208 -2.74 18.55 -1.07
CA HIS A 208 -2.87 17.46 -2.04
C HIS A 208 -1.79 17.54 -3.14
N LYS A 209 -1.65 18.68 -3.82
CA LYS A 209 -0.63 18.88 -4.86
C LYS A 209 0.81 18.72 -4.34
N ALA A 210 1.08 19.10 -3.09
CA ALA A 210 2.42 19.01 -2.51
C ALA A 210 2.81 17.55 -2.20
N TYR A 211 1.84 16.70 -1.88
CA TYR A 211 2.06 15.32 -1.46
C TYR A 211 1.77 14.28 -2.54
N ASN A 212 1.04 14.61 -3.61
CA ASN A 212 0.86 13.69 -4.75
C ASN A 212 2.18 13.25 -5.40
N LYS A 213 3.24 14.05 -5.30
CA LYS A 213 4.57 13.64 -5.79
C LYS A 213 5.18 12.45 -5.02
N ASP A 214 4.73 12.24 -3.78
CA ASP A 214 5.17 11.16 -2.91
C ASP A 214 4.25 9.93 -3.02
N PHE A 215 3.19 10.02 -3.82
CA PHE A 215 2.17 8.98 -4.00
C PHE A 215 2.00 8.73 -5.50
N GLY A 216 2.58 7.64 -6.00
CA GLY A 216 2.59 7.30 -7.44
C GLY A 216 1.21 7.09 -8.09
N GLU A 217 0.13 7.31 -7.34
CA GLU A 217 -1.26 7.11 -7.75
C GLU A 217 -2.12 8.33 -7.37
N GLU A 218 -2.52 9.12 -8.37
CA GLU A 218 -3.52 10.20 -8.24
C GLU A 218 -4.86 9.75 -8.80
N PHE A 219 -5.94 9.74 -8.00
CA PHE A 219 -7.28 9.51 -8.55
C PHE A 219 -8.37 10.34 -7.85
N SER A 220 -9.29 10.85 -8.67
CA SER A 220 -10.39 11.76 -8.29
C SER A 220 -11.75 11.05 -8.29
N GLY A 221 -12.58 11.26 -7.26
CA GLY A 221 -13.99 10.83 -7.24
C GLY A 221 -14.36 10.02 -5.99
N GLU A 222 -15.17 8.96 -6.13
CA GLU A 222 -15.47 8.03 -5.01
C GLU A 222 -14.34 7.02 -4.75
N ILE A 223 -13.36 6.96 -5.65
CA ILE A 223 -12.14 6.19 -5.50
C ILE A 223 -10.99 7.17 -5.36
N TRP A 224 -10.55 7.36 -4.12
CA TRP A 224 -9.25 7.94 -3.86
C TRP A 224 -8.36 6.75 -3.48
N SER A 225 -7.39 6.37 -4.31
CA SER A 225 -6.27 5.54 -3.85
C SER A 225 -5.17 6.43 -3.26
N HIS A 226 -5.59 7.32 -2.35
CA HIS A 226 -4.67 8.18 -1.63
C HIS A 226 -4.59 7.72 -0.17
N HIS A 227 -3.45 7.98 0.48
CA HIS A 227 -3.25 7.81 1.93
C HIS A 227 -4.47 8.21 2.81
N PRO A 228 -5.17 9.34 2.57
CA PRO A 228 -6.38 9.72 3.29
C PRO A 228 -7.51 8.69 3.27
N VAL A 229 -7.68 7.93 2.18
CA VAL A 229 -8.75 6.91 2.09
C VAL A 229 -8.36 5.58 2.71
N MET A 230 -7.06 5.28 2.77
CA MET A 230 -6.60 4.26 3.70
C MET A 230 -6.99 4.65 5.13
N PHE A 231 -6.73 5.89 5.53
CA PHE A 231 -7.04 6.37 6.88
C PHE A 231 -8.54 6.39 7.21
N THR A 232 -9.42 6.76 6.27
CA THR A 232 -10.87 6.70 6.51
C THR A 232 -11.37 5.28 6.78
N LYS A 233 -10.72 4.26 6.21
CA LYS A 233 -11.07 2.85 6.40
C LYS A 233 -10.57 2.25 7.71
N LEU A 234 -9.55 2.87 8.31
CA LEU A 234 -9.01 2.46 9.61
C LEU A 234 -9.78 3.05 10.81
N ALA A 235 -10.63 4.05 10.56
CA ALA A 235 -11.38 4.82 11.54
C ALA A 235 -12.83 4.30 11.70
#